data_AF-A0AB74HJV6-F1
#
_entry.id   AF-A0AB74HJV6-F1
#
_cell.length_a   1.000
_cell.length_b   1.000
_cell.length_c   1.000
_cell.angle_alpha   90.00
_cell.angle_beta   90.00
_cell.angle_gamma   90.00
#
_symmetry.space_group_name_H-M   'P 1'
#
loop_
_entity.id
_entity.type
_entity.pdbx_description
1 polymer ?
#
loop_
_entity_poly.entity_id
_entity_poly.type
_entity_poly.pdbx_seq_one_letter_code
_entity_poly.pdbx_strand_id
1 'polypeptide(L)' 'MNTHHSLMVWPITERGLTMTPGELIAEALDAICECNSRLDYPRLILMPSPAAFVIDRGAATIGAECEWAWKRDIRKGTS' A
#
# COMPACT_ATOMS: atom_id res chain seq x y z
N MET A 1 13.61 -11.53 -8.46
CA MET A 1 12.27 -11.64 -7.85
C MET A 1 11.28 -11.19 -8.91
N ASN A 2 10.28 -12.00 -9.26
CA ASN A 2 9.25 -11.54 -10.21
C ASN A 2 8.32 -10.59 -9.47
N THR A 3 8.30 -9.34 -9.90
CA THR A 3 7.45 -8.31 -9.34
C THR A 3 6.35 -7.93 -10.34
N HIS A 4 5.26 -7.43 -9.78
CA HIS A 4 4.06 -7.02 -10.49
C HIS A 4 3.74 -5.58 -10.11
N HIS A 5 3.12 -4.83 -11.02
CA HIS A 5 2.63 -3.48 -10.76
C HIS A 5 1.12 -3.47 -10.74
N SER A 6 0.53 -2.76 -9.78
CA SER A 6 -0.91 -2.54 -9.73
C SER A 6 -1.23 -1.26 -8.98
N LEU A 7 -2.23 -0.52 -9.46
CA LEU A 7 -2.87 0.54 -8.68
C LEU A 7 -3.52 -0.07 -7.45
N MET A 8 -3.08 0.37 -6.27
CA MET A 8 -3.72 0.07 -5.00
C MET A 8 -4.43 1.31 -4.51
N VAL A 9 -5.66 1.13 -4.01
CA VAL A 9 -6.52 2.21 -3.56
C VAL A 9 -7.04 1.86 -2.18
N TRP A 10 -6.88 2.79 -1.24
CA TRP A 10 -7.39 2.70 0.12
C TRP A 10 -8.47 3.75 0.34
N PRO A 11 -9.54 3.40 1.07
CA PRO A 11 -10.56 4.37 1.43
C PRO A 11 -10.00 5.36 2.45
N ILE A 12 -10.37 6.63 2.32
CA ILE A 12 -10.15 7.66 3.32
C ILE A 12 -11.35 7.63 4.26
N THR A 13 -11.09 7.47 5.55
CA THR A 13 -12.14 7.51 6.58
C THR A 13 -12.74 8.91 6.71
N GLU A 14 -13.90 9.05 7.36
CA GLU A 14 -14.47 10.38 7.65
C GLU A 14 -13.48 11.27 8.42
N ARG A 15 -12.72 10.70 9.36
CA ARG A 15 -11.62 11.40 10.04
C ARG A 15 -10.53 11.84 9.05
N GLY A 16 -10.14 10.92 8.16
CA GLY A 16 -9.15 11.16 7.11
C GLY A 16 -9.50 12.32 6.17
N LEU A 17 -10.78 12.63 5.97
CA LEU A 17 -11.20 13.79 5.16
C LEU A 17 -10.76 15.14 5.73
N THR A 18 -10.37 15.20 7.01
CA THR A 18 -9.86 16.41 7.68
C THR A 18 -8.34 16.41 7.85
N MET A 19 -7.68 15.26 7.59
CA MET A 19 -6.24 15.09 7.76
C MET A 19 -5.45 15.78 6.66
N THR A 20 -4.21 16.15 6.95
CA THR A 20 -3.26 16.66 5.96
C THR A 20 -2.85 15.57 4.97
N PRO A 21 -2.34 15.93 3.78
CA PRO A 21 -1.80 14.96 2.84
C PRO A 21 -0.73 14.05 3.45
N GLY A 22 0.17 14.60 4.27
CA GLY A 22 1.25 13.84 4.90
C GLY A 22 0.73 12.78 5.87
N GLU A 23 -0.31 13.10 6.66
CA GLU A 23 -0.90 12.13 7.58
C GLU A 23 -1.66 11.02 6.84
N LEU A 24 -2.35 11.34 5.74
CA LEU A 24 -3.02 10.32 4.91
C LEU A 24 -2.01 9.37 4.25
N ILE A 25 -0.89 9.90 3.79
CA ILE A 25 0.21 9.08 3.24
C ILE A 25 0.80 8.18 4.33
N ALA A 26 1.01 8.71 5.54
CA ALA A 26 1.49 7.91 6.67
C ALA A 26 0.52 6.75 6.99
N GLU A 27 -0.79 7.02 7.07
CA GLU A 27 -1.81 5.97 7.30
C GLU A 27 -1.81 4.91 6.18
N ALA A 28 -1.64 5.31 4.92
CA ALA A 28 -1.56 4.37 3.81
C ALA A 28 -0.28 3.50 3.88
N LEU A 29 0.85 4.08 4.27
CA LEU A 29 2.11 3.34 4.48
C LEU A 29 1.98 2.35 5.65
N ASP A 30 1.32 2.73 6.74
CA ASP A 30 1.03 1.85 7.87
C ASP A 30 0.11 0.70 7.46
N ALA A 31 -0.93 0.96 6.66
CA ALA A 31 -1.82 -0.07 6.12
C ALA A 31 -1.06 -1.08 5.23
N ILE A 32 -0.07 -0.61 4.45
CA ILE A 32 0.82 -1.49 3.68
C ILE A 32 1.66 -2.36 4.61
N CYS A 33 2.24 -1.77 5.67
CA CYS A 33 3.01 -2.51 6.67
C CYS A 33 2.16 -3.59 7.35
N GLU A 34 0.92 -3.28 7.70
CA GLU A 34 -0.04 -4.24 8.26
C GLU A 34 -0.30 -5.40 7.29
N CYS A 35 -0.61 -5.11 6.02
CA CYS A 35 -0.78 -6.11 4.97
C CYS A 35 0.47 -6.99 4.79
N ASN A 36 1.65 -6.39 4.86
CA ASN A 36 2.91 -7.11 4.75
C ASN A 36 3.19 -8.03 5.95
N SER A 37 2.74 -7.66 7.16
CA SER A 37 2.89 -8.50 8.37
C SER A 37 1.92 -9.68 8.42
N ARG A 38 0.75 -9.55 7.81
CA ARG A 38 -0.31 -10.57 7.78
C ARG A 38 0.11 -11.82 7.01
N LEU A 39 -0.02 -13.00 7.65
CA LEU A 39 0.33 -14.29 7.04
C LEU A 39 -0.67 -14.74 5.96
N ASP A 40 -1.92 -14.32 6.09
CA ASP A 40 -3.03 -14.61 5.16
C ASP A 40 -3.01 -13.70 3.92
N TYR A 41 -2.31 -12.56 4.00
CA TYR A 41 -2.14 -11.66 2.86
C TYR A 41 -1.04 -12.19 1.93
N PRO A 42 -1.36 -12.53 0.65
CA PRO A 42 -0.46 -13.34 -0.18
C PRO A 42 0.67 -12.54 -0.86
N ARG A 43 0.62 -11.21 -0.81
CA ARG A 43 1.55 -10.31 -1.51
C ARG A 43 2.47 -9.62 -0.51
N LEU A 44 3.74 -9.45 -0.88
CA LEU A 44 4.62 -8.47 -0.25
C LEU A 44 4.60 -7.24 -1.14
N ILE A 45 4.05 -6.15 -0.63
CA ILE A 45 4.02 -4.85 -1.29
C ILE A 45 5.35 -4.15 -0.99
N LEU A 46 6.07 -3.72 -2.01
CA LEU A 46 7.25 -2.89 -1.82
C LEU A 46 6.81 -1.48 -1.44
N MET A 47 7.47 -0.89 -0.45
CA MET A 47 7.07 0.42 0.07
C MET A 47 7.15 1.47 -1.04
N PRO A 48 6.02 2.08 -1.44
CA PRO A 48 6.03 3.13 -2.45
C PRO A 48 6.66 4.40 -1.86
N SER A 49 7.23 5.24 -2.74
CA SER A 49 7.64 6.58 -2.37
C SER A 49 6.41 7.40 -1.93
N PRO A 50 6.51 8.26 -0.89
CA PRO A 50 5.45 9.21 -0.54
C PRO A 50 4.94 10.05 -1.73
N ALA A 51 5.82 10.35 -2.69
CA ALA A 51 5.46 11.13 -3.88
C ALA A 51 4.60 10.36 -4.91
N ALA A 52 4.49 9.04 -4.77
CA ALA A 52 3.67 8.21 -5.67
C ALA A 52 2.17 8.22 -5.31
N PHE A 53 1.82 8.76 -4.14
CA PHE A 53 0.44 8.78 -3.69
C PHE A 53 -0.36 9.93 -4.31
N VAL A 54 -1.57 9.60 -4.75
CA VAL A 54 -2.58 10.54 -5.22
C VAL A 54 -3.75 10.49 -4.23
N ILE A 55 -4.15 11.66 -3.74
CA ILE A 55 -5.26 11.82 -2.81
C ILE A 55 -6.44 12.42 -3.58
N ASP A 56 -7.53 11.67 -3.66
CA ASP A 56 -8.82 12.14 -4.18
C ASP A 56 -9.81 12.27 -3.02
N ARG A 57 -10.05 13.49 -2.56
CA ARG A 57 -11.03 13.76 -1.50
C ARG A 57 -12.47 13.70 -2.00
N GLY A 58 -12.71 13.90 -3.30
CA GLY A 58 -14.05 13.78 -3.88
C GLY A 58 -14.53 12.34 -3.89
N ALA A 59 -13.62 11.41 -4.19
CA ALA A 59 -13.87 9.97 -4.12
C ALA A 59 -13.60 9.36 -2.73
N ALA A 60 -13.06 10.15 -1.79
CA ALA A 60 -12.59 9.68 -0.48
C ALA A 60 -11.61 8.50 -0.60
N THR A 61 -10.58 8.64 -1.44
CA THR A 61 -9.57 7.61 -1.68
C THR A 61 -8.16 8.16 -1.71
N ILE A 62 -7.21 7.36 -1.25
CA ILE A 62 -5.78 7.54 -1.50
C ILE A 62 -5.28 6.35 -2.29
N GLY A 63 -4.52 6.57 -3.36
CA GLY A 63 -4.01 5.49 -4.21
C GLY A 63 -2.56 5.70 -4.62
N ALA A 64 -1.88 4.60 -4.92
CA ALA A 64 -0.53 4.60 -5.47
C ALA A 64 -0.33 3.39 -6.38
N GLU A 65 0.44 3.59 -7.46
CA GLU A 65 1.01 2.48 -8.21
C GLU A 65 2.04 1.78 -7.34
N CYS A 66 1.78 0.51 -7.01
CA CYS A 66 2.60 -0.26 -6.11
C CYS A 66 3.25 -1.44 -6.85
N GLU A 67 4.55 -1.61 -6.62
CA GLU A 67 5.26 -2.83 -6.97
C GLU A 67 5.05 -3.87 -5.87
N TRP A 68 4.81 -5.12 -6.23
CA TRP A 68 4.61 -6.20 -5.27
C TRP A 68 5.08 -7.56 -5.82
N ALA A 69 5.39 -8.49 -4.93
CA ALA A 69 5.71 -9.88 -5.26
C ALA A 69 4.84 -10.84 -4.45
N TRP A 70 4.70 -12.08 -4.92
CA TRP A 70 4.04 -13.11 -4.12
C TRP A 70 4.94 -13.56 -2.97
N LYS A 71 4.43 -13.57 -1.74
CA LYS A 71 5.19 -14.05 -0.56
C LYS A 71 5.68 -15.50 -0.74
N ARG A 72 4.91 -16.33 -1.45
CA ARG A 72 5.26 -17.74 -1.74
C ARG A 72 6.51 -17.87 -2.61
N ASP A 73 6.79 -16.89 -3.48
CA ASP A 73 7.94 -16.93 -4.38
C ASP A 73 9.22 -16.45 -3.65
N ILE A 74 9.06 -15.60 -2.64
CA ILE A 74 10.16 -15.17 -1.75
C ILE A 74 10.60 -16.31 -0.84
N ARG A 75 9.65 -17.02 -0.21
CA ARG A 75 9.96 -18.16 0.68
C ARG A 75 10.71 -19.31 0.00
N LYS A 76 10.53 -19.46 -1.32
CA LYS A 76 11.24 -20.47 -2.12
C LYS A 76 12.69 -20.08 -2.46
N GLY A 77 13.04 -18.81 -2.32
CA GLY A 77 14.40 -18.30 -2.59
C GLY A 77 15.38 -18.44 -1.43
N THR A 78 14.96 -19.02 -0.30
CA THR A 78 15.84 -19.38 0.82
C THR A 78 16.14 -20.88 0.72
N SER A 79 17.08 -21.24 -0.15
CA SER A 79 17.70 -22.57 -0.23
C SER A 79 19.21 -22.41 -0.34
#